data_AF-A0A2A7H8J0-F1
#
_entry.id   AF-A0A2A7H8J0-F1
#
_cell.length_a   1.000
_cell.length_b   1.000
_cell.length_c   1.000
_cell.angle_alpha   90.00
_cell.angle_beta   90.00
_cell.angle_gamma   90.00
#
_symmetry.space_group_name_H-M   'P 1'
#
loop_
_entity.id
_entity.type
_entity.pdbx_description
1 polymer ?
#
loop_
_entity_poly.entity_id
_entity_poly.type
_entity_poly.pdbx_seq_one_letter_code
_entity_poly.pdbx_strand_id
1 'polypeptide(L)'
;MDTFKRKIPLLVTITLICGFIISFVVGLVNYIKLLYYAFEPPTHTIEITYVPLVLMFFSLVLGDLSFRFYSRIPNLHVKNGKLILLIASHIAVDVHFLWFATAPIHAKVIPYLSEKAAYVNFGEYKAIGEVLAGNFHTLTLIFVFLPTAFMILFTLWYSGHIVRYRNEILDWIKKYEYKNQRLQKWFNSQEEQVYPDVEIGPHIEHKEMVRIKGKDRTLNGIIVGPIGSGKTASLIIPMINQDLHWMVRFINQFEKAYKKKDYNSEEVKGTFLNGVTVIEPSNDLCQKVFKLVQAHQIPESSVYYIDPTNPDTKNINILRGPVDKVAEVFAMVIQGLSESNNAFFEQAQRNHLKQHIYLLKLHNPQKDVTFDDLIQMYDDVERVHRMHVLLKVQVEKLHDFVQSGAATRDQKNEYKIIKGIDEWFDNTIREKLDNQGEPAVYKTGKYRTQPMHYDREEEYVKGLRNILKDLASNVLIRRVLFGKSDFDFDIHLEQGGILLVNTAKGELADLSNVLGKFVLLSMQNAVFRREPNVSPYHHLVIDEFPDYGMPSS
;
A
#
# COMPACT_ATOMS: atom_id res chain seq x y z
N MET A 1 -4.67 -23.67 -15.31
CA MET A 1 -3.49 -24.22 -14.62
C MET A 1 -3.22 -23.51 -13.28
N ASP A 2 -3.46 -22.20 -13.18
CA ASP A 2 -3.21 -21.43 -11.95
C ASP A 2 -4.15 -21.73 -10.78
N THR A 3 -5.42 -22.04 -11.04
CA THR A 3 -6.39 -22.38 -9.98
C THR A 3 -6.04 -23.66 -9.23
N PHE A 4 -5.43 -24.65 -9.88
CA PHE A 4 -4.96 -25.86 -9.21
C PHE A 4 -3.74 -25.58 -8.33
N LYS A 5 -2.76 -24.82 -8.84
CA LYS A 5 -1.57 -24.42 -8.06
C LYS A 5 -1.95 -23.67 -6.78
N ARG A 6 -2.95 -22.77 -6.84
CA ARG A 6 -3.46 -22.03 -5.68
C ARG A 6 -4.04 -22.95 -4.59
N LYS A 7 -4.62 -24.11 -4.97
CA LYS A 7 -5.20 -25.07 -4.04
C LYS A 7 -4.18 -26.06 -3.44
N ILE A 8 -2.94 -26.12 -3.94
CA ILE A 8 -1.93 -27.08 -3.47
C ILE A 8 -1.68 -26.95 -1.96
N PRO A 9 -1.43 -25.75 -1.38
CA PRO A 9 -1.16 -25.64 0.06
C PRO A 9 -2.34 -26.11 0.92
N LEU A 10 -3.56 -25.80 0.50
CA LEU A 10 -4.78 -26.28 1.12
C LEU A 10 -4.87 -27.81 1.07
N LEU A 11 -4.71 -28.41 -0.12
CA LEU A 11 -4.80 -29.86 -0.31
C LEU A 11 -3.75 -30.62 0.50
N VAL A 12 -2.49 -30.17 0.47
CA VAL A 12 -1.40 -30.78 1.26
C VAL A 12 -1.71 -30.71 2.75
N THR A 13 -2.20 -29.57 3.23
CA THR A 13 -2.57 -29.42 4.65
C THR A 13 -3.72 -30.34 5.03
N ILE A 14 -4.74 -30.49 4.18
CA ILE A 14 -5.83 -31.47 4.38
C ILE A 14 -5.26 -32.89 4.41
N THR A 15 -4.38 -33.26 3.48
CA THR A 15 -3.76 -34.61 3.46
C THR A 15 -2.95 -34.88 4.72
N LEU A 16 -2.19 -33.90 5.24
CA LEU A 16 -1.45 -34.03 6.50
C LEU A 16 -2.41 -34.26 7.68
N ILE A 17 -3.49 -33.47 7.77
CA ILE A 17 -4.51 -33.61 8.82
C ILE A 17 -5.23 -34.96 8.71
N CYS A 18 -5.60 -35.40 7.50
CA CYS A 18 -6.23 -36.70 7.29
C CYS A 18 -5.30 -37.86 7.66
N GLY A 19 -4.03 -37.81 7.24
CA GLY A 19 -3.03 -38.82 7.60
C GLY A 19 -2.82 -38.89 9.12
N PHE A 20 -2.80 -37.72 9.78
CA PHE A 20 -2.75 -37.61 11.23
C PHE A 20 -3.98 -38.25 11.91
N ILE A 21 -5.20 -37.94 11.45
CA ILE A 21 -6.44 -38.51 11.99
C ILE A 21 -6.49 -40.03 11.79
N ILE A 22 -6.08 -40.54 10.62
CA ILE A 22 -6.04 -41.98 10.36
C ILE A 22 -5.07 -42.65 11.32
N SER A 23 -3.88 -42.10 11.52
CA SER A 23 -2.91 -42.64 12.47
C SER A 23 -3.47 -42.67 13.88
N PHE A 24 -4.14 -41.59 14.31
CA PHE A 24 -4.80 -41.52 15.61
C PHE A 24 -5.87 -42.60 15.79
N VAL A 25 -6.78 -42.77 14.82
CA VAL A 25 -7.85 -43.76 14.87
C VAL A 25 -7.28 -45.19 14.91
N VAL A 26 -6.24 -45.47 14.12
CA VAL A 26 -5.57 -46.78 14.13
C VAL A 26 -4.96 -47.06 15.50
N GLY A 27 -4.27 -46.09 16.11
CA GLY A 27 -3.74 -46.24 17.45
C GLY A 27 -4.84 -46.52 18.48
N LEU A 28 -5.92 -45.72 18.43
CA LEU A 28 -7.02 -45.80 19.37
C LEU A 28 -7.76 -47.14 19.30
N VAL A 29 -8.08 -47.61 18.09
CA VAL A 29 -8.76 -48.90 17.89
C VAL A 29 -7.91 -50.06 18.42
N ASN A 30 -6.61 -50.08 18.13
CA ASN A 30 -5.74 -51.15 18.60
C ASN A 30 -5.53 -51.11 20.10
N TYR A 31 -5.43 -49.93 20.69
CA TYR A 31 -5.35 -49.80 22.14
C TYR A 31 -6.65 -50.24 22.84
N ILE A 32 -7.82 -49.84 22.33
CA ILE A 32 -9.12 -50.29 22.86
C ILE A 32 -9.24 -51.82 22.78
N LYS A 33 -8.78 -52.45 21.70
CA LYS A 33 -8.75 -53.92 21.58
C LYS A 33 -7.90 -54.56 22.68
N LEU A 34 -6.73 -53.99 23.00
CA LEU A 34 -5.90 -54.49 24.10
C LEU A 34 -6.61 -54.35 25.45
N LEU A 35 -7.29 -53.24 25.70
CA LEU A 35 -8.09 -53.08 26.93
C LEU A 35 -9.22 -54.12 27.01
N TYR A 36 -9.90 -54.39 25.89
CA TYR A 36 -10.93 -55.43 25.81
C TYR A 36 -10.37 -56.82 26.13
N TYR A 37 -9.14 -57.11 25.67
CA TYR A 37 -8.47 -58.38 25.94
C TYR A 37 -8.12 -58.64 27.39
N ALA A 38 -8.22 -57.63 28.26
CA ALA A 38 -8.12 -57.82 29.70
C ALA A 38 -9.35 -58.54 30.29
N PHE A 39 -10.51 -58.41 29.64
CA PHE A 39 -11.78 -59.02 30.06
C PHE A 39 -12.05 -60.32 29.30
N GLU A 40 -11.81 -60.32 27.99
CA GLU A 40 -11.99 -61.49 27.14
C GLU A 40 -10.67 -61.85 26.47
N PRO A 41 -10.00 -62.95 26.88
CA PRO A 41 -8.72 -63.34 26.32
C PRO A 41 -8.77 -63.46 24.79
N PRO A 42 -7.70 -63.03 24.08
CA PRO A 42 -7.68 -63.10 22.62
C PRO A 42 -7.66 -64.56 22.17
N THR A 43 -8.35 -64.85 21.06
CA THR A 43 -8.40 -66.19 20.45
C THR A 43 -7.09 -66.59 19.76
N HIS A 44 -6.16 -65.65 19.61
CA HIS A 44 -4.86 -65.81 18.97
C HIS A 44 -3.77 -65.11 19.79
N THR A 45 -2.52 -65.53 19.61
CA THR A 45 -1.37 -64.87 20.25
C THR A 45 -1.17 -63.48 19.67
N ILE A 46 -1.06 -62.49 20.55
CA ILE A 46 -0.74 -61.11 20.14
C ILE A 46 0.73 -61.03 19.77
N GLU A 47 1.01 -60.63 18.52
CA GLU A 47 2.38 -60.41 18.07
C GLU A 47 2.94 -59.08 18.60
N ILE A 48 4.17 -59.11 19.11
CA ILE A 48 4.89 -57.88 19.46
C ILE A 48 5.49 -57.30 18.19
N THR A 49 4.99 -56.15 17.78
CA THR A 49 5.50 -55.42 16.60
C THR A 49 6.01 -54.04 17.01
N TYR A 50 6.93 -53.48 16.22
CA TYR A 50 7.39 -52.09 16.37
C TYR A 50 6.49 -51.08 15.63
N VAL A 51 5.38 -51.54 15.03
CA VAL A 51 4.42 -50.69 14.32
C VAL A 51 3.90 -49.53 15.20
N PRO A 52 3.50 -49.74 16.47
CA PRO A 52 3.02 -48.65 17.32
C PRO A 52 4.09 -47.59 17.56
N LEU A 53 5.34 -47.99 17.72
CA LEU A 53 6.48 -47.09 17.91
C LEU A 53 6.71 -46.23 16.66
N VAL A 54 6.67 -46.84 15.47
CA VAL A 54 6.80 -46.12 14.19
C VAL A 54 5.64 -45.14 14.01
N LEU A 55 4.40 -45.56 14.29
CA LEU A 55 3.21 -44.72 14.19
C LEU A 55 3.18 -43.59 15.24
N MET A 56 3.80 -43.80 16.40
CA MET A 56 4.02 -42.76 17.41
C MET A 56 4.90 -41.63 16.84
N PHE A 57 6.06 -41.96 16.28
CA PHE A 57 6.93 -40.97 15.62
C PHE A 57 6.24 -40.30 14.43
N PHE A 58 5.49 -41.08 13.64
CA PHE A 58 4.72 -40.56 12.51
C PHE A 58 3.63 -39.58 12.96
N SER A 59 2.92 -39.89 14.04
CA SER A 59 1.90 -39.01 14.63
C SER A 59 2.49 -37.72 15.18
N LEU A 60 3.68 -37.79 15.79
CA LEU A 60 4.40 -36.61 16.26
C LEU A 60 4.75 -35.68 15.10
N VAL A 61 5.37 -36.22 14.04
CA VAL A 61 5.79 -35.45 12.86
C VAL A 61 4.59 -34.90 12.10
N LEU A 62 3.59 -35.74 11.81
CA LEU A 62 2.38 -35.29 11.11
C LEU A 62 1.57 -34.30 11.93
N GLY A 63 1.48 -34.49 13.25
CA GLY A 63 0.77 -33.57 14.14
C GLY A 63 1.43 -32.18 14.18
N ASP A 64 2.75 -32.13 14.33
CA ASP A 64 3.52 -30.88 14.29
C ASP A 64 3.42 -30.17 12.93
N LEU A 65 3.59 -30.90 11.82
CA LEU A 65 3.43 -30.35 10.47
C LEU A 65 2.00 -29.88 10.21
N SER A 66 1.00 -30.63 10.66
CA SER A 66 -0.42 -30.26 10.54
C SER A 66 -0.70 -28.96 11.28
N PHE A 67 -0.23 -28.83 12.53
CA PHE A 67 -0.38 -27.59 13.31
C PHE A 67 0.30 -26.40 12.63
N ARG A 68 1.57 -26.57 12.20
CA ARG A 68 2.34 -25.52 11.50
C ARG A 68 1.66 -25.08 10.22
N PHE A 69 1.28 -26.02 9.36
CA PHE A 69 0.69 -25.70 8.05
C PHE A 69 -0.70 -25.10 8.23
N TYR A 70 -1.53 -25.68 9.10
CA TYR A 70 -2.84 -25.13 9.44
C TYR A 70 -2.78 -23.65 9.83
N SER A 71 -1.75 -23.22 10.58
CA SER A 71 -1.58 -21.82 10.96
C SER A 71 -1.45 -20.85 9.78
N ARG A 72 -1.08 -21.33 8.58
CA ARG A 72 -0.87 -20.56 7.34
C ARG A 72 -1.97 -20.79 6.28
N ILE A 73 -3.03 -21.53 6.59
CA ILE A 73 -4.17 -21.77 5.69
C ILE A 73 -5.45 -21.16 6.28
N PRO A 74 -5.76 -19.88 6.01
CA PRO A 74 -6.95 -19.21 6.54
C PRO A 74 -8.26 -19.94 6.25
N ASN A 75 -8.37 -20.57 5.08
CA ASN A 75 -9.58 -21.29 4.64
C ASN A 75 -9.96 -22.48 5.53
N LEU A 76 -9.02 -23.00 6.34
CA LEU A 76 -9.27 -24.09 7.28
C LEU A 76 -9.52 -23.58 8.71
N HIS A 77 -9.38 -22.28 8.96
CA HIS A 77 -9.46 -21.73 10.31
C HIS A 77 -10.88 -21.87 10.87
N VAL A 78 -10.98 -22.60 11.97
CA VAL A 78 -12.19 -22.73 12.79
C VAL A 78 -11.90 -22.22 14.19
N LYS A 79 -12.96 -21.89 14.94
CA LYS A 79 -12.82 -21.42 16.33
C LYS A 79 -12.02 -22.45 17.13
N ASN A 80 -10.93 -21.99 17.75
CA ASN A 80 -9.99 -22.82 18.51
C ASN A 80 -9.28 -23.93 17.72
N GLY A 81 -9.32 -23.94 16.39
CA GLY A 81 -8.76 -25.04 15.58
C GLY A 81 -7.26 -25.29 15.79
N LYS A 82 -6.45 -24.23 15.93
CA LYS A 82 -5.02 -24.34 16.24
C LYS A 82 -4.78 -25.07 17.57
N LEU A 83 -5.57 -24.75 18.60
CA LEU A 83 -5.49 -25.37 19.92
C LEU A 83 -5.94 -26.84 19.86
N ILE A 84 -7.03 -27.12 19.17
CA ILE A 84 -7.55 -28.49 19.00
C ILE A 84 -6.50 -29.38 18.31
N LEU A 85 -5.90 -28.90 17.22
CA LEU A 85 -4.85 -29.63 16.51
C LEU A 85 -3.62 -29.86 17.37
N LEU A 86 -3.20 -28.85 18.15
CA LEU A 86 -2.07 -28.98 19.07
C LEU A 86 -2.35 -30.00 20.17
N ILE A 87 -3.54 -29.99 20.78
CA ILE A 87 -3.90 -30.97 21.82
C ILE A 87 -4.03 -32.37 21.21
N ALA A 88 -4.73 -32.49 20.08
CA ALA A 88 -4.93 -33.76 19.40
C ALA A 88 -3.58 -34.40 19.02
N SER A 89 -2.59 -33.62 18.57
CA SER A 89 -1.28 -34.15 18.21
C SER A 89 -0.56 -34.81 19.38
N HIS A 90 -0.68 -34.24 20.58
CA HIS A 90 -0.11 -34.85 21.79
C HIS A 90 -0.88 -36.11 22.20
N ILE A 91 -2.22 -36.05 22.22
CA ILE A 91 -3.06 -37.22 22.56
C ILE A 91 -2.80 -38.39 21.62
N ALA A 92 -2.55 -38.13 20.34
CA ALA A 92 -2.25 -39.20 19.39
C ALA A 92 -0.94 -39.92 19.68
N VAL A 93 0.09 -39.19 20.09
CA VAL A 93 1.36 -39.77 20.54
C VAL A 93 1.14 -40.62 21.78
N ASP A 94 0.37 -40.12 22.75
CA ASP A 94 0.03 -40.84 23.98
C ASP A 94 -0.69 -42.17 23.70
N VAL A 95 -1.65 -42.17 22.77
CA VAL A 95 -2.41 -43.38 22.39
C VAL A 95 -1.50 -44.44 21.76
N HIS A 96 -0.56 -44.05 20.90
CA HIS A 96 0.40 -45.00 20.32
C HIS A 96 1.41 -45.50 21.34
N PHE A 97 1.82 -44.66 22.30
CA PHE A 97 2.64 -45.09 23.43
C PHE A 97 1.89 -46.13 24.29
N LEU A 98 0.61 -45.90 24.59
CA LEU A 98 -0.23 -46.83 25.33
C LEU A 98 -0.36 -48.18 24.60
N TRP A 99 -0.59 -48.15 23.29
CA TRP A 99 -0.57 -49.37 22.47
C TRP A 99 0.78 -50.08 22.57
N PHE A 100 1.89 -49.35 22.38
CA PHE A 100 3.25 -49.90 22.45
C PHE A 100 3.56 -50.54 23.82
N ALA A 101 3.17 -49.89 24.91
CA ALA A 101 3.46 -50.33 26.27
C ALA A 101 2.57 -51.52 26.70
N THR A 102 1.31 -51.56 26.28
CA THR A 102 0.35 -52.60 26.70
C THR A 102 0.48 -53.88 25.88
N ALA A 103 0.89 -53.83 24.60
CA ALA A 103 0.99 -55.05 23.76
C ALA A 103 1.94 -56.13 24.34
N PRO A 104 3.17 -55.82 24.81
CA PRO A 104 4.07 -56.79 25.43
C PRO A 104 3.50 -57.43 26.71
N ILE A 105 2.61 -56.74 27.41
CA ILE A 105 1.97 -57.26 28.63
C ILE A 105 1.12 -58.48 28.27
N HIS A 106 0.24 -58.35 27.27
CA HIS A 106 -0.55 -59.48 26.80
C HIS A 106 0.26 -60.56 26.08
N ALA A 107 1.29 -60.17 25.33
CA ALA A 107 2.05 -61.11 24.50
C ALA A 107 3.09 -61.92 25.28
N LYS A 108 3.66 -61.37 26.35
CA LYS A 108 4.77 -61.99 27.11
C LYS A 108 4.51 -62.05 28.61
N VAL A 109 4.12 -60.94 29.24
CA VAL A 109 4.05 -60.87 30.71
C VAL A 109 2.95 -61.76 31.27
N ILE A 110 1.72 -61.63 30.75
CA ILE A 110 0.58 -62.44 31.23
C ILE A 110 0.78 -63.93 30.93
N PRO A 111 1.15 -64.35 29.70
CA PRO A 111 1.45 -65.76 29.43
C PRO A 111 2.57 -66.33 30.31
N TYR A 112 3.66 -65.59 30.51
CA TYR A 112 4.77 -66.01 31.37
C TYR A 112 4.34 -66.21 32.83
N LEU A 113 3.57 -65.26 33.38
CA LEU A 113 3.07 -65.36 34.74
C LEU A 113 2.08 -66.50 34.90
N SER A 114 1.15 -66.68 33.96
CA SER A 114 0.19 -67.79 33.95
C SER A 114 0.88 -69.15 33.84
N GLU A 115 1.91 -69.27 32.99
CA GLU A 115 2.71 -70.48 32.87
C GLU A 115 3.45 -70.78 34.18
N LYS A 116 4.17 -69.81 34.74
CA LYS A 116 4.93 -70.01 35.99
C LYS A 116 4.02 -70.36 37.15
N ALA A 117 2.85 -69.74 37.25
CA ALA A 117 1.88 -70.04 38.29
C ALA A 117 1.39 -71.49 38.26
N ALA A 118 1.22 -72.07 37.07
CA ALA A 118 0.83 -73.47 36.92
C ALA A 118 1.91 -74.44 37.45
N TYR A 119 3.17 -74.00 37.56
CA TYR A 119 4.29 -74.81 38.06
C TYR A 119 4.66 -74.55 39.52
N VAL A 120 4.01 -73.61 40.23
CA VAL A 120 4.28 -73.37 41.66
C VAL A 120 3.55 -74.41 42.51
N ASN A 121 4.31 -75.28 43.20
CA ASN A 121 3.76 -76.24 44.15
C ASN A 121 3.74 -75.62 45.56
N PHE A 122 2.55 -75.32 46.07
CA PHE A 122 2.37 -74.68 47.39
C PHE A 122 2.40 -75.67 48.58
N GLY A 123 2.70 -76.95 48.37
CA GLY A 123 2.89 -77.93 49.45
C GLY A 123 1.69 -78.03 50.40
N GLU A 124 1.93 -77.94 51.71
CA GLU A 124 0.89 -77.98 52.77
C GLU A 124 0.03 -76.71 52.84
N TYR A 125 0.44 -75.62 52.19
CA TYR A 125 -0.26 -74.33 52.20
C TYR A 125 -1.11 -74.10 50.94
N LYS A 126 -1.83 -75.12 50.47
CA LYS A 126 -2.68 -75.04 49.25
C LYS A 126 -3.67 -73.88 49.28
N ALA A 127 -4.27 -73.58 50.43
CA ALA A 127 -5.20 -72.46 50.57
C ALA A 127 -4.53 -71.08 50.34
N ILE A 128 -3.27 -70.92 50.76
CA ILE A 128 -2.49 -69.71 50.49
C ILE A 128 -2.09 -69.66 49.01
N GLY A 129 -1.75 -70.82 48.44
CA GLY A 129 -1.49 -70.97 47.02
C GLY A 129 -2.66 -70.59 46.12
N GLU A 130 -3.87 -71.04 46.45
CA GLU A 130 -5.10 -70.68 45.73
C GLU A 130 -5.47 -69.21 45.88
N VAL A 131 -5.16 -68.56 47.00
CA VAL A 131 -5.37 -67.11 47.17
C VAL A 131 -4.34 -66.30 46.38
N LEU A 132 -3.07 -66.73 46.36
CA LEU A 132 -1.98 -66.05 45.66
C LEU A 132 -2.02 -66.27 44.13
N ALA A 133 -2.45 -67.46 43.68
CA ALA A 133 -2.53 -67.83 42.28
C ALA A 133 -3.97 -67.79 41.72
N GLY A 134 -5.01 -67.67 42.53
CA GLY A 134 -6.40 -67.71 42.08
C GLY A 134 -6.91 -66.42 41.46
N ASN A 135 -6.19 -65.30 41.63
CA ASN A 135 -6.63 -63.99 41.15
C ASN A 135 -5.78 -63.42 39.99
N PHE A 136 -5.38 -64.29 39.04
CA PHE A 136 -4.70 -63.85 37.81
C PHE A 136 -5.51 -62.87 36.97
N HIS A 137 -6.84 -62.92 37.07
CA HIS A 137 -7.70 -61.96 36.39
C HIS A 137 -7.50 -60.53 36.93
N THR A 138 -7.54 -60.32 38.25
CA THR A 138 -7.21 -59.00 38.83
C THR A 138 -5.77 -58.59 38.54
N LEU A 139 -4.81 -59.52 38.58
CA LEU A 139 -3.42 -59.21 38.23
C LEU A 139 -3.27 -58.75 36.76
N THR A 140 -4.00 -59.40 35.85
CA THR A 140 -4.05 -59.03 34.42
C THR A 140 -4.62 -57.62 34.25
N LEU A 141 -5.74 -57.32 34.92
CA LEU A 141 -6.32 -55.98 34.91
C LEU A 141 -5.31 -54.94 35.43
N ILE A 142 -4.63 -55.20 36.55
CA ILE A 142 -3.62 -54.27 37.10
C ILE A 142 -2.53 -53.98 36.07
N PHE A 143 -1.91 -55.00 35.48
CA PHE A 143 -0.82 -54.79 34.53
C PHE A 143 -1.28 -54.10 33.24
N VAL A 144 -2.44 -54.48 32.69
CA VAL A 144 -2.95 -53.90 31.44
C VAL A 144 -3.33 -52.43 31.61
N PHE A 145 -3.91 -52.05 32.76
CA PHE A 145 -4.30 -50.67 33.05
C PHE A 145 -3.17 -49.82 33.66
N LEU A 146 -2.04 -50.40 34.07
CA LEU A 146 -0.91 -49.67 34.65
C LEU A 146 -0.34 -48.60 33.70
N PRO A 147 -0.07 -48.86 32.40
CA PRO A 147 0.33 -47.83 31.46
C PRO A 147 -0.69 -46.68 31.35
N THR A 148 -1.99 -47.01 31.37
CA THR A 148 -3.08 -46.03 31.35
C THR A 148 -3.06 -45.14 32.57
N ALA A 149 -2.94 -45.74 33.75
CA ALA A 149 -2.87 -45.00 35.02
C ALA A 149 -1.66 -44.07 35.04
N PHE A 150 -0.50 -44.55 34.59
CA PHE A 150 0.69 -43.73 34.44
C PHE A 150 0.46 -42.55 33.49
N MET A 151 -0.13 -42.79 32.31
CA MET A 151 -0.42 -41.72 31.36
C MET A 151 -1.44 -40.72 31.89
N ILE A 152 -2.46 -41.15 32.61
CA ILE A 152 -3.41 -40.24 33.26
C ILE A 152 -2.70 -39.34 34.28
N LEU A 153 -1.84 -39.91 35.13
CA LEU A 153 -1.06 -39.13 36.10
C LEU A 153 -0.09 -38.15 35.41
N PHE A 154 0.58 -38.59 34.36
CA PHE A 154 1.46 -37.74 33.56
C PHE A 154 0.69 -36.60 32.90
N THR A 155 -0.45 -36.87 32.28
CA THR A 155 -1.31 -35.86 31.64
C THR A 155 -1.87 -34.88 32.66
N LEU A 156 -2.26 -35.34 33.86
CA LEU A 156 -2.69 -34.45 34.95
C LEU A 156 -1.54 -33.53 35.40
N TRP A 157 -0.35 -34.09 35.63
CA TRP A 157 0.84 -33.32 35.98
C TRP A 157 1.19 -32.29 34.89
N TYR A 158 1.25 -32.71 33.63
CA TYR A 158 1.53 -31.83 32.49
C TYR A 158 0.45 -30.76 32.31
N SER A 159 -0.83 -31.11 32.48
CA SER A 159 -1.94 -30.16 32.42
C SER A 159 -1.85 -29.08 33.50
N GLY A 160 -1.33 -29.41 34.69
CA GLY A 160 -1.05 -28.44 35.75
C GLY A 160 -0.06 -27.35 35.30
N HIS A 161 0.97 -27.73 34.52
CA HIS A 161 1.88 -26.77 33.90
C HIS A 161 1.19 -25.90 32.84
N ILE A 162 0.33 -26.48 31.99
CA ILE A 162 -0.42 -25.72 30.97
C ILE A 162 -1.38 -24.71 31.62
N VAL A 163 -2.11 -25.12 32.68
CA VAL A 163 -3.06 -24.26 33.37
C VAL A 163 -2.35 -23.05 33.99
N ARG A 164 -1.15 -23.24 34.54
CA ARG A 164 -0.33 -22.16 35.10
C ARG A 164 -0.02 -21.05 34.09
N TYR A 165 0.23 -21.40 32.83
CA TYR A 165 0.57 -20.46 31.75
C TYR A 165 -0.57 -20.29 30.73
N ARG A 166 -1.81 -20.62 31.11
CA ARG A 166 -2.95 -20.69 30.19
C ARG A 166 -3.13 -19.43 29.36
N ASN A 167 -3.05 -18.25 29.97
CA ASN A 167 -3.27 -16.99 29.27
C ASN A 167 -2.18 -16.72 28.23
N GLU A 168 -0.92 -16.94 28.59
CA GLU A 168 0.24 -16.79 27.69
C GLU A 168 0.17 -17.77 26.52
N ILE A 169 -0.15 -19.04 26.79
CA ILE A 169 -0.30 -20.08 25.77
C ILE A 169 -1.46 -19.74 24.82
N LEU A 170 -2.61 -19.32 25.34
CA LEU A 170 -3.75 -18.96 24.50
C LEU A 170 -3.48 -17.72 23.64
N ASP A 171 -2.78 -16.73 24.17
CA ASP A 171 -2.36 -15.55 23.38
C ASP A 171 -1.33 -15.93 22.32
N TRP A 172 -0.34 -16.74 22.68
CA TRP A 172 0.66 -17.29 21.75
C TRP A 172 -0.01 -18.08 20.62
N ILE A 173 -0.90 -19.02 20.91
CA ILE A 173 -1.60 -19.84 19.88
C ILE A 173 -2.41 -18.97 18.93
N LYS A 174 -3.08 -17.92 19.43
CA LYS A 174 -3.85 -17.01 18.58
C LYS A 174 -2.94 -16.32 17.56
N LYS A 175 -1.81 -15.78 18.02
CA LYS A 175 -0.84 -15.03 17.22
C LYS A 175 0.10 -15.92 16.40
N TYR A 176 0.24 -17.19 16.76
CA TYR A 176 1.19 -18.11 16.14
C TYR A 176 0.88 -18.28 14.66
N GLU A 177 1.91 -18.09 13.84
CA GLU A 177 1.85 -18.27 12.41
C GLU A 177 3.20 -18.85 11.97
N TYR A 178 3.17 -19.95 11.22
CA TYR A 178 4.38 -20.64 10.81
C TYR A 178 5.16 -19.83 9.77
N LYS A 179 6.39 -19.41 10.11
CA LYS A 179 7.29 -18.64 9.24
C LYS A 179 8.43 -19.52 8.73
N ASN A 180 8.62 -19.56 7.42
CA ASN A 180 9.72 -20.27 6.76
C ASN A 180 10.04 -19.65 5.39
N GLN A 181 11.25 -19.08 5.25
CA GLN A 181 11.73 -18.45 4.02
C GLN A 181 11.55 -19.31 2.76
N ARG A 182 11.80 -20.63 2.83
CA ARG A 182 11.72 -21.53 1.67
C ARG A 182 10.28 -21.82 1.27
N LEU A 183 9.37 -21.87 2.24
CA LEU A 183 7.96 -22.18 2.01
C LEU A 183 7.08 -20.94 1.85
N GLN A 184 7.59 -19.74 2.12
CA GLN A 184 6.82 -18.51 2.05
C GLN A 184 6.12 -18.34 0.70
N LYS A 185 6.85 -18.48 -0.42
CA LYS A 185 6.27 -18.36 -1.77
C LYS A 185 5.18 -19.40 -2.03
N TRP A 186 5.35 -20.61 -1.49
CA TRP A 186 4.37 -21.70 -1.61
C TRP A 186 3.10 -21.42 -0.79
N PHE A 187 3.23 -20.91 0.43
CA PHE A 187 2.07 -20.48 1.22
C PHE A 187 1.38 -19.26 0.58
N ASN A 188 2.14 -18.29 0.10
CA ASN A 188 1.59 -17.06 -0.49
C ASN A 188 0.93 -17.31 -1.85
N SER A 189 1.22 -18.42 -2.55
CA SER A 189 0.56 -18.75 -3.82
C SER A 189 -0.92 -19.07 -3.68
N GLN A 190 -1.45 -19.16 -2.45
CA GLN A 190 -2.89 -19.28 -2.19
C GLN A 190 -3.64 -17.98 -2.50
N GLU A 191 -2.96 -16.84 -2.33
CA GLU A 191 -3.55 -15.53 -2.53
C GLU A 191 -3.50 -15.17 -4.00
N GLU A 192 -4.61 -14.65 -4.52
CA GLU A 192 -4.61 -14.04 -5.85
C GLU A 192 -3.95 -12.66 -5.76
N GLN A 193 -2.87 -12.47 -6.53
CA GLN A 193 -2.16 -11.20 -6.63
C GLN A 193 -2.95 -10.24 -7.53
N VAL A 194 -4.01 -9.66 -6.97
CA VAL A 194 -4.90 -8.71 -7.64
C VAL A 194 -4.37 -7.28 -7.54
N TYR A 195 -3.95 -6.87 -6.34
CA TYR A 195 -3.53 -5.51 -6.03
C TYR A 195 -2.00 -5.36 -6.13
N PRO A 196 -1.48 -4.12 -6.30
CA PRO A 196 -0.06 -3.87 -6.45
C PRO A 196 0.70 -4.00 -5.11
N ASP A 197 0.78 -5.22 -4.60
CA ASP A 197 1.56 -5.60 -3.43
C ASP A 197 3.07 -5.38 -3.69
N VAL A 198 3.81 -4.95 -2.67
CA VAL A 198 5.26 -4.71 -2.76
C VAL A 198 5.99 -5.37 -1.59
N GLU A 199 7.06 -6.08 -1.90
CA GLU A 199 7.96 -6.67 -0.91
C GLU A 199 9.08 -5.67 -0.58
N ILE A 200 9.26 -5.37 0.70
CA ILE A 200 10.19 -4.32 1.17
C ILE A 200 11.53 -4.87 1.64
N GLY A 201 11.60 -6.17 1.94
CA GLY A 201 12.83 -6.84 2.36
C GLY A 201 12.59 -7.99 3.33
N PRO A 202 13.61 -8.82 3.58
CA PRO A 202 13.50 -9.98 4.47
C PRO A 202 13.43 -9.55 5.94
N HIS A 203 12.54 -10.19 6.71
CA HIS A 203 12.49 -10.04 8.16
C HIS A 203 13.80 -10.53 8.80
N ILE A 204 14.28 -9.86 9.85
CA ILE A 204 15.59 -10.12 10.45
C ILE A 204 15.71 -11.55 10.97
N GLU A 205 14.70 -12.03 11.71
CA GLU A 205 14.72 -13.35 12.35
C GLU A 205 14.42 -14.50 11.39
N HIS A 206 13.22 -14.53 10.82
CA HIS A 206 12.75 -15.67 10.02
C HIS A 206 13.01 -15.55 8.51
N LYS A 207 13.62 -14.45 8.06
CA LYS A 207 14.06 -14.21 6.67
C LYS A 207 12.97 -14.25 5.59
N GLU A 208 11.69 -14.32 5.97
CA GLU A 208 10.58 -14.15 5.03
C GLU A 208 10.50 -12.71 4.55
N MET A 209 10.18 -12.49 3.27
CA MET A 209 9.96 -11.16 2.71
C MET A 209 8.76 -10.49 3.37
N VAL A 210 8.97 -9.33 3.97
CA VAL A 210 7.90 -8.47 4.45
C VAL A 210 7.24 -7.81 3.25
N ARG A 211 5.91 -7.85 3.21
CA ARG A 211 5.10 -7.35 2.11
C ARG A 211 4.11 -6.30 2.62
N ILE A 212 4.04 -5.17 1.92
CA ILE A 212 2.97 -4.19 2.07
C ILE A 212 1.88 -4.53 1.05
N LYS A 213 0.64 -4.69 1.52
CA LYS A 213 -0.49 -4.99 0.64
C LYS A 213 -0.86 -3.77 -0.18
N GLY A 214 -1.30 -3.97 -1.42
CA GLY A 214 -1.61 -2.86 -2.34
C GLY A 214 -2.62 -1.87 -1.77
N LYS A 215 -3.67 -2.35 -1.08
CA LYS A 215 -4.62 -1.46 -0.39
C LYS A 215 -3.97 -0.64 0.73
N ASP A 216 -3.07 -1.23 1.51
CA ASP A 216 -2.37 -0.54 2.60
C ASP A 216 -1.43 0.56 2.08
N ARG A 217 -0.95 0.45 0.83
CA ARG A 217 -0.12 1.48 0.19
C ARG A 217 -0.86 2.81 0.00
N THR A 218 -2.20 2.82 0.01
CA THR A 218 -3.01 4.04 -0.09
C THR A 218 -2.93 4.92 1.16
N LEU A 219 -2.43 4.38 2.28
CA LEU A 219 -2.23 5.13 3.53
C LEU A 219 -1.00 6.04 3.50
N ASN A 220 -0.25 6.03 2.39
CA ASN A 220 1.07 6.65 2.22
C ASN A 220 2.14 6.00 3.11
N GLY A 221 3.41 6.26 2.78
CA GLY A 221 4.55 5.77 3.53
C GLY A 221 5.62 6.84 3.67
N ILE A 222 6.33 6.83 4.80
CA ILE A 222 7.47 7.72 5.06
C ILE A 222 8.70 6.85 5.28
N ILE A 223 9.77 7.12 4.54
CA ILE A 223 11.08 6.47 4.70
C ILE A 223 12.05 7.47 5.32
N VAL A 224 12.42 7.26 6.57
CA VAL A 224 13.33 8.16 7.32
C VAL A 224 14.69 7.50 7.51
N GLY A 225 15.76 8.26 7.30
CA GLY A 225 17.13 7.82 7.53
C GLY A 225 18.14 8.88 7.15
N PRO A 226 19.35 8.86 7.74
CA PRO A 226 20.40 9.82 7.42
C PRO A 226 20.89 9.70 5.97
N ILE A 227 21.65 10.70 5.52
CA ILE A 227 22.34 10.64 4.23
C ILE A 227 23.30 9.43 4.23
N GLY A 228 23.34 8.69 3.13
CA GLY A 228 24.19 7.49 3.01
C GLY A 228 23.63 6.22 3.66
N SER A 229 22.46 6.25 4.30
CA SER A 229 21.85 5.05 4.92
C SER A 229 21.24 4.05 3.93
N GLY A 230 21.32 4.34 2.62
CA GLY A 230 20.78 3.48 1.57
C GLY A 230 19.27 3.54 1.37
N LYS A 231 18.56 4.59 1.81
CA LYS A 231 17.10 4.76 1.60
C LYS A 231 16.68 4.46 0.15
N THR A 232 17.36 5.11 -0.79
CA THR A 232 17.07 5.04 -2.21
C THR A 232 17.43 3.67 -2.79
N ALA A 233 18.64 3.19 -2.51
CA ALA A 233 19.16 1.94 -3.06
C ALA A 233 18.48 0.68 -2.49
N SER A 234 18.18 0.67 -1.19
CA SER A 234 17.68 -0.51 -0.48
C SER A 234 16.15 -0.60 -0.45
N LEU A 235 15.44 0.52 -0.56
CA LEU A 235 13.97 0.56 -0.48
C LEU A 235 13.33 1.15 -1.74
N ILE A 236 13.58 2.43 -2.05
CA ILE A 236 12.83 3.14 -3.11
C ILE A 236 12.99 2.47 -4.48
N ILE A 237 14.22 2.18 -4.90
CA ILE A 237 14.50 1.56 -6.20
C ILE A 237 13.88 0.15 -6.30
N PRO A 238 14.06 -0.76 -5.33
CA PRO A 238 13.37 -2.05 -5.33
C PRO A 238 11.84 -1.96 -5.35
N MET A 239 11.25 -0.97 -4.67
CA MET A 239 9.80 -0.74 -4.71
C MET A 239 9.35 -0.30 -6.11
N ILE A 240 10.00 0.71 -6.70
CA ILE A 240 9.68 1.18 -8.06
C ILE A 240 9.87 0.06 -9.08
N ASN A 241 10.91 -0.76 -8.95
CA ASN A 241 11.11 -1.91 -9.84
C ASN A 241 9.93 -2.90 -9.80
N GLN A 242 9.36 -3.15 -8.62
CA GLN A 242 8.15 -3.97 -8.47
C GLN A 242 6.91 -3.25 -9.06
N ASP A 243 6.81 -1.93 -8.91
CA ASP A 243 5.71 -1.17 -9.51
C ASP A 243 5.77 -1.15 -11.03
N LEU A 244 6.96 -1.08 -11.63
CA LEU A 244 7.12 -1.21 -13.07
C LEU A 244 6.67 -2.59 -13.56
N HIS A 245 6.91 -3.67 -12.80
CA HIS A 245 6.32 -4.98 -13.12
C HIS A 245 4.77 -4.93 -13.09
N TRP A 246 4.17 -4.21 -12.14
CA TRP A 246 2.73 -4.00 -12.08
C TRP A 246 2.21 -3.13 -13.24
N MET A 247 2.96 -2.12 -13.67
CA MET A 247 2.64 -1.33 -14.86
C MET A 247 2.68 -2.17 -16.13
N VAL A 248 3.67 -3.05 -16.29
CA VAL A 248 3.74 -4.00 -17.41
C VAL A 248 2.52 -4.93 -17.41
N ARG A 249 2.06 -5.37 -16.23
CA ARG A 249 0.79 -6.11 -16.12
C ARG A 249 -0.39 -5.27 -16.61
N PHE A 250 -0.50 -4.00 -16.21
CA PHE A 250 -1.55 -3.10 -16.68
C PHE A 250 -1.53 -2.97 -18.21
N ILE A 251 -0.38 -2.63 -18.81
CA ILE A 251 -0.20 -2.49 -20.26
C ILE A 251 -0.66 -3.76 -21.00
N ASN A 252 -0.18 -4.93 -20.55
CA ASN A 252 -0.49 -6.21 -21.20
C ASN A 252 -1.94 -6.68 -21.01
N GLN A 253 -2.60 -6.26 -19.93
CA GLN A 253 -3.99 -6.67 -19.61
C GLN A 253 -5.03 -5.61 -20.04
N PHE A 254 -4.61 -4.41 -20.40
CA PHE A 254 -5.48 -3.26 -20.65
C PHE A 254 -6.59 -3.57 -21.66
N GLU A 255 -6.25 -4.07 -22.86
CA GLU A 255 -7.24 -4.33 -23.91
C GLU A 255 -8.33 -5.31 -23.45
N LYS A 256 -7.95 -6.35 -22.70
CA LYS A 256 -8.88 -7.35 -22.17
C LYS A 256 -9.73 -6.79 -21.04
N ALA A 257 -9.14 -5.98 -20.16
CA ALA A 257 -9.84 -5.36 -19.05
C ALA A 257 -10.85 -4.30 -19.55
N TYR A 258 -10.45 -3.47 -20.51
CA TYR A 258 -11.25 -2.39 -21.06
C TYR A 258 -12.52 -2.89 -21.79
N LYS A 259 -12.46 -4.08 -22.40
CA LYS A 259 -13.62 -4.72 -23.05
C LYS A 259 -14.67 -5.24 -22.05
N LYS A 260 -14.36 -5.28 -20.75
CA LYS A 260 -15.33 -5.72 -19.74
C LYS A 260 -16.37 -4.63 -19.48
N LYS A 261 -17.62 -5.05 -19.24
CA LYS A 261 -18.74 -4.11 -18.96
C LYS A 261 -18.53 -3.34 -17.66
N ASP A 262 -17.86 -3.94 -16.70
CA ASP A 262 -17.53 -3.43 -15.37
C ASP A 262 -16.11 -2.84 -15.31
N TYR A 263 -15.55 -2.36 -16.43
CA TYR A 263 -14.20 -1.80 -16.43
C TYR A 263 -14.03 -0.68 -15.39
N ASN A 264 -14.97 0.26 -15.31
CA ASN A 264 -14.97 1.36 -14.34
C ASN A 264 -15.49 0.90 -12.96
N SER A 265 -14.83 -0.10 -12.37
CA SER A 265 -15.10 -0.57 -11.01
C SER A 265 -13.80 -0.75 -10.21
N GLU A 266 -13.93 -0.84 -8.88
CA GLU A 266 -12.78 -1.11 -7.98
C GLU A 266 -12.14 -2.47 -8.29
N GLU A 267 -12.96 -3.45 -8.69
CA GLU A 267 -12.55 -4.84 -8.95
C GLU A 267 -11.82 -5.02 -10.29
N VAL A 268 -11.90 -4.04 -11.20
CA VAL A 268 -11.22 -4.08 -12.50
C VAL A 268 -10.21 -2.95 -12.61
N LYS A 269 -10.64 -1.72 -12.94
CA LYS A 269 -9.75 -0.56 -13.11
C LYS A 269 -9.01 -0.22 -11.81
N GLY A 270 -9.70 -0.28 -10.67
CA GLY A 270 -9.12 -0.03 -9.34
C GLY A 270 -8.07 -1.04 -8.89
N THR A 271 -7.81 -2.11 -9.63
CA THR A 271 -6.77 -3.11 -9.29
C THR A 271 -5.43 -2.84 -9.96
N PHE A 272 -5.39 -1.97 -10.97
CA PHE A 272 -4.18 -1.69 -11.73
C PHE A 272 -3.32 -0.62 -11.09
N LEU A 273 -2.01 -0.72 -11.30
CA LEU A 273 -1.07 0.39 -11.12
C LEU A 273 -0.70 0.89 -12.51
N ASN A 274 -1.12 2.10 -12.85
CA ASN A 274 -0.98 2.64 -14.21
C ASN A 274 0.17 3.65 -14.36
N GLY A 275 0.78 4.10 -13.25
CA GLY A 275 1.83 5.09 -13.35
C GLY A 275 2.70 5.26 -12.10
N VAL A 276 3.85 5.89 -12.32
CA VAL A 276 4.84 6.25 -11.31
C VAL A 276 5.27 7.70 -11.55
N THR A 277 5.24 8.52 -10.51
CA THR A 277 5.82 9.87 -10.53
C THR A 277 6.97 9.93 -9.55
N VAL A 278 8.10 10.48 -9.98
CA VAL A 278 9.29 10.67 -9.16
C VAL A 278 9.65 12.16 -9.18
N ILE A 279 9.79 12.76 -7.99
CA ILE A 279 10.30 14.11 -7.81
C ILE A 279 11.56 14.00 -6.94
N GLU A 280 12.70 14.46 -7.45
CA GLU A 280 13.97 14.36 -6.72
C GLU A 280 14.96 15.49 -7.11
N PRO A 281 15.93 15.82 -6.24
CA PRO A 281 16.80 16.99 -6.43
C PRO A 281 18.05 16.76 -7.29
N SER A 282 18.49 15.52 -7.50
CA SER A 282 19.85 15.20 -7.97
C SER A 282 19.94 14.54 -9.34
N ASN A 283 18.79 14.19 -9.92
CA ASN A 283 18.64 13.40 -11.14
C ASN A 283 19.13 11.93 -11.06
N ASP A 284 19.78 11.49 -9.98
CA ASP A 284 20.29 10.13 -9.84
C ASP A 284 19.16 9.07 -9.79
N LEU A 285 18.10 9.33 -9.03
CA LEU A 285 16.95 8.45 -8.93
C LEU A 285 16.15 8.41 -10.24
N CYS A 286 15.86 9.55 -10.86
CA CYS A 286 15.19 9.69 -12.14
C CYS A 286 15.93 8.92 -13.24
N GLN A 287 17.26 9.06 -13.33
CA GLN A 287 18.06 8.30 -14.30
C GLN A 287 18.01 6.79 -14.05
N LYS A 288 18.05 6.35 -12.78
CA LYS A 288 17.94 4.93 -12.42
C LYS A 288 16.56 4.38 -12.76
N VAL A 289 15.50 5.13 -12.46
CA VAL A 289 14.13 4.75 -12.80
C VAL A 289 13.97 4.69 -14.32
N PHE A 290 14.47 5.67 -15.07
CA PHE A 290 14.45 5.65 -16.54
C PHE A 290 15.12 4.40 -17.12
N LYS A 291 16.28 4.00 -16.59
CA LYS A 291 16.95 2.74 -16.96
C LYS A 291 16.11 1.50 -16.62
N LEU A 292 15.41 1.49 -15.48
CA LEU A 292 14.48 0.42 -15.15
C LEU A 292 13.31 0.36 -16.14
N VAL A 293 12.74 1.51 -16.52
CA VAL A 293 11.67 1.56 -17.54
C VAL A 293 12.11 0.89 -18.84
N GLN A 294 13.32 1.21 -19.31
CA GLN A 294 13.91 0.58 -20.49
C GLN A 294 14.12 -0.93 -20.30
N ALA A 295 14.61 -1.35 -19.13
CA ALA A 295 14.81 -2.76 -18.81
C ALA A 295 13.49 -3.57 -18.76
N HIS A 296 12.38 -2.93 -18.38
CA HIS A 296 11.03 -3.51 -18.41
C HIS A 296 10.37 -3.44 -19.79
N GLN A 297 11.03 -2.85 -20.80
CA GLN A 297 10.51 -2.66 -22.16
C GLN A 297 9.22 -1.83 -22.20
N ILE A 298 9.05 -0.93 -21.23
CA ILE A 298 7.97 0.04 -21.25
C ILE A 298 8.33 1.11 -22.29
N PRO A 299 7.40 1.49 -23.20
CA PRO A 299 7.71 2.45 -24.27
C PRO A 299 8.21 3.79 -23.73
N GLU A 300 9.31 4.30 -24.29
CA GLU A 300 9.86 5.62 -23.87
C GLU A 300 8.86 6.76 -24.09
N SER A 301 7.94 6.62 -25.03
CA SER A 301 6.84 7.58 -25.25
C SER A 301 5.90 7.72 -24.04
N SER A 302 5.88 6.75 -23.12
CA SER A 302 5.13 6.82 -21.86
C SER A 302 5.86 7.60 -20.76
N VAL A 303 7.11 8.02 -21.01
CA VAL A 303 7.93 8.78 -20.06
C VAL A 303 7.85 10.28 -20.38
N TYR A 304 7.46 11.05 -19.38
CA TYR A 304 7.60 12.49 -19.35
C TYR A 304 8.73 12.84 -18.39
N TYR A 305 9.85 13.32 -18.92
CA TYR A 305 11.05 13.60 -18.15
C TYR A 305 11.32 15.11 -18.17
N ILE A 306 11.23 15.72 -16.99
CA ILE A 306 11.62 17.10 -16.72
C ILE A 306 13.00 17.11 -16.09
N ASP A 307 13.93 17.78 -16.75
CA ASP A 307 15.29 18.03 -16.25
C ASP A 307 15.73 19.44 -16.64
N PRO A 308 15.72 20.42 -15.72
CA PRO A 308 16.12 21.79 -16.00
C PRO A 308 17.52 21.89 -16.61
N THR A 309 18.42 20.95 -16.33
CA THR A 309 19.81 20.96 -16.82
C THR A 309 19.91 20.52 -18.29
N ASN A 310 18.94 19.74 -18.80
CA ASN A 310 18.87 19.27 -20.17
C ASN A 310 18.24 20.34 -21.10
N PRO A 311 18.96 20.89 -22.10
CA PRO A 311 18.43 21.87 -23.05
C PRO A 311 17.16 21.44 -23.81
N ASP A 312 17.03 20.14 -24.08
CA ASP A 312 15.92 19.56 -24.83
C ASP A 312 14.82 18.99 -23.92
N THR A 313 14.85 19.34 -22.62
CA THR A 313 13.80 18.91 -21.68
C THR A 313 12.42 19.34 -22.16
N LYS A 314 11.43 18.49 -21.91
CA LYS A 314 10.03 18.84 -22.16
C LYS A 314 9.62 19.97 -21.21
N ASN A 315 8.64 20.77 -21.62
CA ASN A 315 8.03 21.79 -20.78
C ASN A 315 6.90 21.22 -19.92
N ILE A 316 6.54 21.91 -18.84
CA ILE A 316 5.32 21.60 -18.09
C ILE A 316 4.51 22.88 -17.86
N ASN A 317 3.24 22.86 -18.30
CA ASN A 317 2.35 24.00 -18.12
C ASN A 317 1.55 23.86 -16.82
N ILE A 318 2.04 24.52 -15.78
CA ILE A 318 1.43 24.56 -14.44
C ILE A 318 0.17 25.42 -14.36
N LEU A 319 -0.18 26.15 -15.43
CA LEU A 319 -1.43 26.90 -15.53
C LEU A 319 -2.58 26.08 -16.13
N ARG A 320 -2.38 24.81 -16.51
CA ARG A 320 -3.47 23.93 -16.97
C ARG A 320 -4.34 23.44 -15.81
N GLY A 321 -5.62 23.17 -16.12
CA GLY A 321 -6.63 22.71 -15.15
C GLY A 321 -7.62 23.80 -14.72
N PRO A 322 -8.43 23.56 -13.68
CA PRO A 322 -9.44 24.52 -13.20
C PRO A 322 -8.82 25.83 -12.69
N VAL A 323 -9.45 26.97 -12.99
CA VAL A 323 -8.90 28.32 -12.72
C VAL A 323 -8.66 28.56 -11.23
N ASP A 324 -9.61 28.16 -10.37
CA ASP A 324 -9.55 28.32 -8.92
C ASP A 324 -8.39 27.54 -8.29
N LYS A 325 -8.18 26.29 -8.74
CA LYS A 325 -7.09 25.43 -8.26
C LYS A 325 -5.74 25.95 -8.70
N VAL A 326 -5.60 26.34 -9.97
CA VAL A 326 -4.37 26.93 -10.50
C VAL A 326 -4.01 28.21 -9.75
N ALA A 327 -4.98 29.11 -9.55
CA ALA A 327 -4.76 30.35 -8.80
C ALA A 327 -4.31 30.08 -7.36
N GLU A 328 -4.85 29.05 -6.71
CA GLU A 328 -4.44 28.64 -5.37
C GLU A 328 -3.01 28.06 -5.33
N VAL A 329 -2.65 27.16 -6.26
CA VAL A 329 -1.28 26.61 -6.33
C VAL A 329 -0.25 27.74 -6.48
N PHE A 330 -0.48 28.64 -7.42
CA PHE A 330 0.41 29.78 -7.64
C PHE A 330 0.52 30.67 -6.41
N ALA A 331 -0.61 31.00 -5.79
CA ALA A 331 -0.63 31.74 -4.53
C ALA A 331 0.24 31.06 -3.46
N MET A 332 0.03 29.76 -3.21
CA MET A 332 0.78 29.01 -2.20
C MET A 332 2.28 28.95 -2.49
N VAL A 333 2.68 28.67 -3.74
CA VAL A 333 4.09 28.54 -4.11
C VAL A 333 4.80 29.89 -3.99
N ILE A 334 4.19 30.96 -4.49
CA ILE A 334 4.79 32.30 -4.46
C ILE A 334 4.82 32.86 -3.04
N GLN A 335 3.79 32.62 -2.22
CA GLN A 335 3.82 32.99 -0.80
C GLN A 335 4.94 32.29 -0.04
N GLY A 336 5.20 31.01 -0.34
CA GLY A 336 6.32 30.28 0.26
C GLY A 336 7.72 30.81 -0.08
N LEU A 337 7.82 31.71 -1.06
CA LEU A 337 9.06 32.43 -1.43
C LEU A 337 9.09 33.86 -0.90
N SER A 338 7.96 34.38 -0.42
CA SER A 338 7.87 35.74 0.08
C SER A 338 8.47 35.80 1.48
N GLU A 339 9.49 36.64 1.68
CA GLU A 339 10.07 36.91 3.00
C GLU A 339 9.29 38.00 3.77
N SER A 340 8.03 38.26 3.38
CA SER A 340 7.24 39.36 3.92
C SER A 340 6.78 39.08 5.35
N ASN A 341 7.44 39.69 6.34
CA ASN A 341 7.01 39.64 7.75
C ASN A 341 5.65 40.31 8.03
N ASN A 342 5.00 40.92 7.04
CA ASN A 342 3.74 41.62 7.20
C ASN A 342 2.59 40.90 6.48
N ALA A 343 1.68 40.34 7.28
CA ALA A 343 0.51 39.60 6.82
C ALA A 343 -0.41 40.40 5.88
N PHE A 344 -0.46 41.74 6.01
CA PHE A 344 -1.24 42.58 5.10
C PHE A 344 -0.70 42.51 3.66
N PHE A 345 0.62 42.64 3.49
CA PHE A 345 1.25 42.59 2.18
C PHE A 345 1.20 41.18 1.58
N GLU A 346 1.35 40.14 2.40
CA GLU A 346 1.17 38.76 1.96
C GLU A 346 -0.24 38.51 1.41
N GLN A 347 -1.27 38.99 2.12
CA GLN A 347 -2.65 38.85 1.70
C GLN A 347 -2.96 39.68 0.44
N ALA A 348 -2.41 40.90 0.34
CA ALA A 348 -2.57 41.75 -0.84
C ALA A 348 -1.93 41.11 -2.09
N GLN A 349 -0.68 40.63 -1.97
CA GLN A 349 0.02 39.91 -3.05
C GLN A 349 -0.73 38.65 -3.49
N ARG A 350 -1.21 37.88 -2.52
CA ARG A 350 -2.02 36.68 -2.77
C ARG A 350 -3.29 37.01 -3.55
N ASN A 351 -4.06 37.99 -3.08
CA ASN A 351 -5.29 38.39 -3.77
C ASN A 351 -4.97 38.87 -5.18
N HIS A 352 -4.02 39.79 -5.34
CA HIS A 352 -3.62 40.34 -6.62
C HIS A 352 -3.20 39.25 -7.63
N LEU A 353 -2.36 38.29 -7.20
CA LEU A 353 -1.93 37.17 -8.04
C LEU A 353 -3.12 36.31 -8.48
N LYS A 354 -4.03 35.99 -7.57
CA LYS A 354 -5.23 35.21 -7.90
C LYS A 354 -6.08 35.94 -8.94
N GLN A 355 -6.36 37.23 -8.73
CA GLN A 355 -7.15 38.02 -9.70
C GLN A 355 -6.50 38.06 -11.09
N HIS A 356 -5.17 38.20 -11.15
CA HIS A 356 -4.43 38.16 -12.41
C HIS A 356 -4.52 36.82 -13.12
N ILE A 357 -4.44 35.70 -12.38
CA ILE A 357 -4.62 34.36 -12.95
C ILE A 357 -6.06 34.14 -13.43
N TYR A 358 -7.04 34.61 -12.67
CA TYR A 358 -8.44 34.58 -13.09
C TYR A 358 -8.64 35.35 -14.40
N LEU A 359 -8.17 36.59 -14.48
CA LEU A 359 -8.25 37.38 -15.71
C LEU A 359 -7.51 36.69 -16.87
N LEU A 360 -6.30 36.19 -16.61
CA LEU A 360 -5.49 35.48 -17.61
C LEU A 360 -6.24 34.30 -18.21
N LYS A 361 -6.94 33.50 -17.40
CA LYS A 361 -7.65 32.31 -17.90
C LYS A 361 -9.04 32.61 -18.45
N LEU A 362 -9.70 33.63 -17.92
CA LEU A 362 -11.09 33.92 -18.27
C LEU A 362 -11.24 34.90 -19.44
N HIS A 363 -10.32 35.85 -19.66
CA HIS A 363 -10.47 36.81 -20.77
C HIS A 363 -10.49 36.14 -22.16
N ASN A 364 -9.89 34.95 -22.29
CA ASN A 364 -9.93 34.11 -23.49
C ASN A 364 -9.80 32.62 -23.12
N PRO A 365 -10.92 31.93 -22.86
CA PRO A 365 -10.91 30.54 -22.40
C PRO A 365 -10.32 29.53 -23.40
N GLN A 366 -10.22 29.90 -24.68
CA GLN A 366 -9.68 29.04 -25.73
C GLN A 366 -8.15 29.12 -25.85
N LYS A 367 -7.52 30.11 -25.21
CA LYS A 367 -6.07 30.27 -25.23
C LYS A 367 -5.44 29.35 -24.19
N ASP A 368 -4.50 28.50 -24.62
CA ASP A 368 -3.59 27.80 -23.70
C ASP A 368 -2.62 28.83 -23.12
N VAL A 369 -2.90 29.28 -21.89
CA VAL A 369 -2.11 30.32 -21.21
C VAL A 369 -0.84 29.72 -20.63
N THR A 370 0.24 30.50 -20.67
CA THR A 370 1.58 30.08 -20.22
C THR A 370 2.09 30.99 -19.11
N PHE A 371 3.13 30.56 -18.40
CA PHE A 371 3.70 31.39 -17.34
C PHE A 371 4.27 32.70 -17.91
N ASP A 372 4.76 32.69 -19.15
CA ASP A 372 5.21 33.90 -19.86
C ASP A 372 4.07 34.92 -20.02
N ASP A 373 2.84 34.48 -20.30
CA ASP A 373 1.68 35.37 -20.38
C ASP A 373 1.38 36.07 -19.05
N LEU A 374 1.59 35.39 -17.93
CA LEU A 374 1.43 35.97 -16.59
C LEU A 374 2.51 37.03 -16.31
N ILE A 375 3.78 36.74 -16.61
CA ILE A 375 4.87 37.72 -16.48
C ILE A 375 4.58 38.96 -17.33
N GLN A 376 4.15 38.73 -18.56
CA GLN A 376 3.74 39.76 -19.50
C GLN A 376 2.57 40.65 -19.02
N MET A 377 1.73 40.18 -18.10
CA MET A 377 0.71 41.00 -17.43
C MET A 377 1.33 41.93 -16.38
N TYR A 378 2.30 41.43 -15.60
CA TYR A 378 2.97 42.22 -14.57
C TYR A 378 3.95 43.27 -15.14
N ASP A 379 4.44 43.06 -16.35
CA ASP A 379 5.31 44.01 -17.06
C ASP A 379 4.53 45.12 -17.79
N ASP A 380 3.24 44.93 -18.07
CA ASP A 380 2.45 45.79 -18.97
C ASP A 380 1.00 45.97 -18.49
N VAL A 381 0.75 47.06 -17.77
CA VAL A 381 -0.58 47.41 -17.25
C VAL A 381 -1.62 47.63 -18.35
N GLU A 382 -1.21 48.12 -19.53
CA GLU A 382 -2.11 48.33 -20.66
C GLU A 382 -2.61 47.00 -21.24
N ARG A 383 -1.77 45.97 -21.18
CA ARG A 383 -2.19 44.61 -21.53
C ARG A 383 -3.25 44.10 -20.56
N VAL A 384 -3.06 44.31 -19.25
CA VAL A 384 -4.06 43.93 -18.22
C VAL A 384 -5.38 44.63 -18.49
N HIS A 385 -5.37 45.94 -18.75
CA HIS A 385 -6.56 46.70 -19.09
C HIS A 385 -7.29 46.14 -20.33
N ARG A 386 -6.56 45.86 -21.41
CA ARG A 386 -7.16 45.26 -22.63
C ARG A 386 -7.79 43.89 -22.36
N MET A 387 -7.13 43.05 -21.55
CA MET A 387 -7.68 41.76 -21.15
C MET A 387 -8.95 41.93 -20.32
N HIS A 388 -8.98 42.92 -19.43
CA HIS A 388 -10.16 43.25 -18.63
C HIS A 388 -11.32 43.73 -19.50
N VAL A 389 -11.09 44.56 -20.52
CA VAL A 389 -12.11 44.92 -21.51
C VAL A 389 -12.68 43.69 -22.22
N LEU A 390 -11.84 42.73 -22.60
CA LEU A 390 -12.31 41.47 -23.20
C LEU A 390 -13.11 40.61 -22.21
N LEU A 391 -12.74 40.63 -20.92
CA LEU A 391 -13.51 39.96 -19.86
C LEU A 391 -14.91 40.57 -19.73
N LYS A 392 -15.06 41.91 -19.80
CA LYS A 392 -16.37 42.58 -19.74
C LYS A 392 -17.34 42.07 -20.80
N VAL A 393 -16.86 41.90 -22.03
CA VAL A 393 -17.66 41.31 -23.12
C VAL A 393 -18.15 39.90 -22.77
N GLN A 394 -17.37 39.12 -22.03
CA GLN A 394 -17.81 37.80 -21.57
C GLN A 394 -18.80 37.88 -20.40
N VAL A 395 -18.59 38.81 -19.47
CA VAL A 395 -19.51 39.07 -18.35
C VAL A 395 -20.89 39.43 -18.88
N GLU A 396 -20.97 40.30 -19.89
CA GLU A 396 -22.24 40.67 -20.55
C GLU A 396 -22.92 39.46 -21.19
N LYS A 397 -22.18 38.63 -21.95
CA LYS A 397 -22.74 37.40 -22.54
C LYS A 397 -23.27 36.44 -21.48
N LEU A 398 -22.55 36.27 -20.37
CA LEU A 398 -22.97 35.41 -19.27
C LEU A 398 -24.15 36.00 -18.51
N HIS A 399 -24.20 37.33 -18.35
CA HIS A 399 -25.35 38.02 -17.77
C HIS A 399 -26.61 37.72 -18.57
N ASP A 400 -26.59 37.91 -19.89
CA ASP A 400 -27.74 37.67 -20.76
C ASP A 400 -28.20 36.20 -20.70
N PHE A 401 -27.24 35.27 -20.68
CA PHE A 401 -27.52 33.85 -20.50
C PHE A 401 -28.16 33.54 -19.14
N VAL A 402 -27.68 34.15 -18.05
CA VAL A 402 -28.24 33.96 -16.70
C VAL A 402 -29.66 34.55 -16.61
N GLN A 403 -29.90 35.71 -17.21
CA GLN A 403 -31.21 36.36 -17.24
C GLN A 403 -32.24 35.59 -18.08
N SER A 404 -31.80 34.81 -19.08
CA SER A 404 -32.68 33.95 -19.88
C SER A 404 -33.39 32.85 -19.06
N GLY A 405 -32.98 32.62 -17.82
CA GLY A 405 -33.54 31.60 -16.93
C GLY A 405 -33.04 30.18 -17.19
N ALA A 406 -32.28 29.95 -18.25
CA ALA A 406 -31.74 28.64 -18.64
C ALA A 406 -30.50 28.20 -17.81
N ALA A 407 -29.89 29.11 -17.05
CA ALA A 407 -28.65 28.83 -16.33
C ALA A 407 -28.86 27.98 -15.06
N THR A 408 -27.99 26.99 -14.87
CA THR A 408 -27.94 26.17 -13.65
C THR A 408 -27.48 26.99 -12.43
N ARG A 409 -27.64 26.44 -11.22
CA ARG A 409 -27.16 27.09 -9.99
C ARG A 409 -25.66 27.39 -10.05
N ASP A 410 -24.88 26.47 -10.60
CA ASP A 410 -23.43 26.60 -10.64
C ASP A 410 -22.99 27.62 -11.69
N GLN A 411 -23.66 27.69 -12.84
CA GLN A 411 -23.44 28.75 -13.84
C GLN A 411 -23.79 30.15 -13.30
N LYS A 412 -24.83 30.27 -12.46
CA LYS A 412 -25.14 31.53 -11.76
C LYS A 412 -24.05 31.92 -10.77
N ASN A 413 -23.44 30.95 -10.09
CA ASN A 413 -22.32 31.21 -9.18
C ASN A 413 -21.05 31.60 -9.96
N GLU A 414 -20.77 30.93 -11.07
CA GLU A 414 -19.67 31.28 -11.98
C GLU A 414 -19.80 32.72 -12.47
N TYR A 415 -20.98 33.11 -12.95
CA TYR A 415 -21.25 34.51 -13.32
C TYR A 415 -20.94 35.50 -12.19
N LYS A 416 -21.37 35.21 -10.95
CA LYS A 416 -21.06 36.09 -9.80
C LYS A 416 -19.56 36.20 -9.51
N ILE A 417 -18.81 35.11 -9.67
CA ILE A 417 -17.36 35.11 -9.48
C ILE A 417 -16.70 35.99 -10.54
N ILE A 418 -17.05 35.79 -11.82
CA ILE A 418 -16.48 36.56 -12.94
C ILE A 418 -16.85 38.04 -12.82
N LYS A 419 -18.09 38.35 -12.42
CA LYS A 419 -18.51 39.73 -12.14
C LYS A 419 -17.70 40.36 -11.00
N GLY A 420 -17.42 39.61 -9.93
CA GLY A 420 -16.57 40.11 -8.83
C GLY A 420 -15.14 40.40 -9.28
N ILE A 421 -14.60 39.62 -10.23
CA ILE A 421 -13.29 39.86 -10.83
C ILE A 421 -13.32 41.15 -11.67
N ASP A 422 -14.36 41.32 -12.50
CA ASP A 422 -14.59 42.53 -13.29
C ASP A 422 -14.65 43.80 -12.40
N GLU A 423 -15.48 43.78 -11.36
CA GLU A 423 -15.61 44.87 -10.38
C GLU A 423 -14.29 45.17 -9.65
N TRP A 424 -13.45 44.15 -9.41
CA TRP A 424 -12.15 44.32 -8.79
C TRP A 424 -11.15 45.03 -9.72
N PHE A 425 -11.07 44.62 -10.99
CA PHE A 425 -10.19 45.27 -11.96
C PHE A 425 -10.63 46.71 -12.28
N ASP A 426 -11.94 46.97 -12.30
CA ASP A 426 -12.48 48.33 -12.42
C ASP A 426 -11.96 49.26 -11.32
N ASN A 427 -11.74 48.73 -10.12
CA ASN A 427 -11.24 49.50 -8.98
C ASN A 427 -9.72 49.59 -8.91
N THR A 428 -9.02 48.63 -9.50
CA THR A 428 -7.57 48.46 -9.37
C THR A 428 -6.80 49.10 -10.52
N ILE A 429 -7.27 48.91 -11.76
CA ILE A 429 -6.62 49.46 -12.97
C ILE A 429 -7.36 50.73 -13.36
N ARG A 430 -6.75 51.89 -13.08
CA ARG A 430 -7.38 53.21 -13.27
C ARG A 430 -6.62 54.04 -14.29
N GLU A 431 -7.34 54.90 -14.99
CA GLU A 431 -6.73 55.93 -15.84
C GLU A 431 -5.91 56.90 -14.97
N LYS A 432 -4.70 57.20 -15.43
CA LYS A 432 -3.83 58.19 -14.83
C LYS A 432 -4.27 59.56 -15.31
N LEU A 433 -4.62 60.45 -14.39
CA LEU A 433 -4.96 61.83 -14.74
C LEU A 433 -3.70 62.69 -14.80
N ASP A 434 -3.67 63.66 -15.71
CA ASP A 434 -2.66 64.69 -15.76
C ASP A 434 -2.94 65.81 -14.74
N ASN A 435 -2.05 66.81 -14.68
CA ASN A 435 -2.17 67.92 -13.74
C ASN A 435 -3.42 68.79 -13.96
N GLN A 436 -4.12 68.63 -15.09
CA GLN A 436 -5.31 69.38 -15.48
C GLN A 436 -6.59 68.55 -15.23
N GLY A 437 -6.45 67.31 -14.76
CA GLY A 437 -7.57 66.40 -14.50
C GLY A 437 -8.04 65.62 -15.74
N GLU A 438 -7.32 65.73 -16.85
CA GLU A 438 -7.61 64.99 -18.09
C GLU A 438 -6.84 63.65 -18.12
N PRO A 439 -7.30 62.63 -18.86
CA PRO A 439 -6.56 61.37 -18.99
C PRO A 439 -5.17 61.61 -19.59
N ALA A 440 -4.12 61.30 -18.83
CA ALA A 440 -2.75 61.37 -19.29
C ALA A 440 -2.56 60.37 -20.44
N VAL A 441 -1.91 60.79 -21.52
CA VAL A 441 -1.64 59.94 -22.68
C VAL A 441 -0.15 59.67 -22.86
N TYR A 442 0.21 58.49 -23.36
CA TYR A 442 1.61 58.20 -23.68
C TYR A 442 2.12 59.11 -24.78
N LYS A 443 3.23 59.81 -24.51
CA LYS A 443 3.88 60.71 -25.48
C LYS A 443 4.77 59.96 -26.48
N THR A 444 5.28 58.79 -26.11
CA THR A 444 6.24 57.97 -26.86
C THR A 444 5.99 56.47 -26.62
N GLY A 445 6.59 55.59 -27.44
CA GLY A 445 6.51 54.14 -27.26
C GLY A 445 5.31 53.45 -27.94
N LYS A 446 5.08 52.18 -27.59
CA LYS A 446 4.07 51.28 -28.19
C LYS A 446 2.63 51.80 -28.06
N TYR A 447 2.35 52.57 -27.02
CA TYR A 447 1.01 53.05 -26.67
C TYR A 447 0.81 54.54 -26.94
N ARG A 448 1.66 55.16 -27.78
CA ARG A 448 1.57 56.58 -28.11
C ARG A 448 0.13 57.00 -28.44
N THR A 449 -0.29 58.13 -27.89
CA THR A 449 -1.65 58.72 -27.96
C THR A 449 -2.77 57.92 -27.30
N GLN A 450 -2.47 56.82 -26.61
CA GLN A 450 -3.45 56.06 -25.81
C GLN A 450 -3.46 56.57 -24.36
N PRO A 451 -4.61 56.47 -23.65
CA PRO A 451 -4.68 56.74 -22.22
C PRO A 451 -3.68 55.88 -21.45
N MET A 452 -3.09 56.47 -20.42
CA MET A 452 -2.20 55.78 -19.50
C MET A 452 -3.01 55.20 -18.34
N HIS A 453 -2.81 53.93 -18.04
CA HIS A 453 -3.35 53.29 -16.86
C HIS A 453 -2.26 53.09 -15.79
N TYR A 454 -2.68 52.95 -14.55
CA TYR A 454 -1.82 52.50 -13.46
C TYR A 454 -2.55 51.51 -12.58
N ASP A 455 -1.77 50.65 -11.94
CA ASP A 455 -2.24 49.67 -10.97
C ASP A 455 -2.18 50.31 -9.58
N ARG A 456 -3.35 50.52 -8.98
CA ARG A 456 -3.48 51.14 -7.66
C ARG A 456 -2.84 50.30 -6.55
N GLU A 457 -2.75 48.99 -6.75
CA GLU A 457 -2.17 48.06 -5.77
C GLU A 457 -0.67 47.82 -6.01
N GLU A 458 -0.07 48.48 -7.01
CA GLU A 458 1.32 48.29 -7.44
C GLU A 458 2.32 48.37 -6.28
N GLU A 459 2.12 49.28 -5.32
CA GLU A 459 2.99 49.43 -4.16
C GLU A 459 2.95 48.23 -3.20
N TYR A 460 1.78 47.59 -3.06
CA TYR A 460 1.59 46.44 -2.18
C TYR A 460 2.09 45.12 -2.82
N VAL A 461 2.32 45.12 -4.14
CA VAL A 461 2.73 43.93 -4.90
C VAL A 461 4.14 43.99 -5.48
N LYS A 462 4.97 44.96 -5.06
CA LYS A 462 6.38 45.05 -5.47
C LYS A 462 7.16 43.76 -5.20
N GLY A 463 6.96 43.14 -4.02
CA GLY A 463 7.60 41.87 -3.67
C GLY A 463 7.23 40.74 -4.61
N LEU A 464 5.93 40.59 -4.90
CA LEU A 464 5.42 39.62 -5.88
C LEU A 464 6.03 39.83 -7.28
N ARG A 465 6.10 41.07 -7.75
CA ARG A 465 6.71 41.40 -9.06
C ARG A 465 8.18 41.00 -9.12
N ASN A 466 8.93 41.23 -8.04
CA ASN A 466 10.33 40.82 -7.95
C ASN A 466 10.48 39.30 -8.02
N ILE A 467 9.70 38.54 -7.24
CA ILE A 467 9.74 37.06 -7.26
C ILE A 467 9.43 36.52 -8.67
N LEU A 468 8.39 37.05 -9.31
CA LEU A 468 8.01 36.66 -10.67
C LEU A 468 9.11 36.98 -11.68
N LYS A 469 9.76 38.13 -11.55
CA LYS A 469 10.87 38.54 -12.40
C LYS A 469 12.10 37.66 -12.19
N ASP A 470 12.41 37.30 -10.94
CA ASP A 470 13.54 36.42 -10.61
C ASP A 470 13.35 35.04 -11.24
N LEU A 471 12.14 34.46 -11.11
CA LEU A 471 11.76 33.22 -11.80
C LEU A 471 11.88 33.33 -13.32
N ALA A 472 11.42 34.46 -13.89
CA ALA A 472 11.45 34.71 -15.32
C ALA A 472 12.86 34.97 -15.86
N SER A 473 13.80 35.38 -15.02
CA SER A 473 15.20 35.64 -15.39
C SER A 473 16.07 34.39 -15.39
N ASN A 474 15.66 33.33 -14.67
CA ASN A 474 16.42 32.09 -14.58
C ASN A 474 16.22 31.21 -15.82
N VAL A 475 17.31 30.95 -16.55
CA VAL A 475 17.29 30.17 -17.81
C VAL A 475 16.76 28.74 -17.62
N LEU A 476 17.09 28.08 -16.50
CA LEU A 476 16.68 26.70 -16.23
C LEU A 476 15.19 26.61 -15.88
N ILE A 477 14.67 27.58 -15.12
CA ILE A 477 13.21 27.69 -14.87
C ILE A 477 12.46 28.01 -16.17
N ARG A 478 12.95 28.97 -16.96
CA ARG A 478 12.37 29.28 -18.28
C ARG A 478 12.29 28.04 -19.15
N ARG A 479 13.34 27.22 -19.16
CA ARG A 479 13.42 26.00 -19.95
C ARG A 479 12.30 25.02 -19.64
N VAL A 480 11.81 24.98 -18.40
CA VAL A 480 10.77 24.03 -17.97
C VAL A 480 9.38 24.65 -17.98
N LEU A 481 9.18 25.85 -17.41
CA LEU A 481 7.84 26.38 -17.12
C LEU A 481 7.27 27.36 -18.18
N PHE A 482 8.08 27.86 -19.11
CA PHE A 482 7.67 28.96 -19.99
C PHE A 482 7.30 28.52 -21.42
N GLY A 483 7.62 27.29 -21.82
CA GLY A 483 7.26 26.75 -23.13
C GLY A 483 5.87 26.13 -23.17
N LYS A 484 5.42 25.77 -24.38
CA LYS A 484 4.20 24.99 -24.57
C LYS A 484 4.44 23.55 -24.09
N SER A 485 3.49 23.01 -23.35
CA SER A 485 3.55 21.66 -22.79
C SER A 485 2.46 20.81 -23.42
N ASP A 486 2.77 19.56 -23.76
CA ASP A 486 1.75 18.58 -24.14
C ASP A 486 1.27 17.76 -22.93
N PHE A 487 1.91 17.94 -21.78
CA PHE A 487 1.54 17.27 -20.53
C PHE A 487 0.30 17.87 -19.88
N ASP A 488 -0.52 16.98 -19.32
CA ASP A 488 -1.67 17.31 -18.49
C ASP A 488 -1.74 16.29 -17.34
N PHE A 489 -1.87 16.78 -16.10
CA PHE A 489 -1.85 15.94 -14.91
C PHE A 489 -3.09 15.04 -14.78
N ASP A 490 -4.26 15.52 -15.22
CA ASP A 490 -5.49 14.73 -15.18
C ASP A 490 -5.41 13.58 -16.20
N ILE A 491 -4.94 13.88 -17.41
CA ILE A 491 -4.71 12.87 -18.45
C ILE A 491 -3.66 11.86 -17.99
N HIS A 492 -2.55 12.31 -17.40
CA HIS A 492 -1.48 11.44 -16.90
C HIS A 492 -1.97 10.44 -15.84
N LEU A 493 -2.77 10.90 -14.88
CA LEU A 493 -3.32 10.05 -13.81
C LEU A 493 -4.40 9.06 -14.30
N GLU A 494 -5.14 9.43 -15.33
CA GLU A 494 -6.21 8.60 -15.90
C GLU A 494 -5.65 7.56 -16.90
N GLN A 495 -4.82 7.98 -17.84
CA GLN A 495 -4.25 7.11 -18.88
C GLN A 495 -3.02 6.32 -18.39
N GLY A 496 -2.34 6.82 -17.36
CA GLY A 496 -1.10 6.24 -16.87
C GLY A 496 0.13 6.75 -17.62
N GLY A 497 1.30 6.41 -17.10
CA GLY A 497 2.59 6.87 -17.60
C GLY A 497 3.57 7.13 -16.48
N ILE A 498 4.76 7.61 -16.86
CA ILE A 498 5.86 7.83 -15.92
C ILE A 498 6.28 9.28 -15.99
N LEU A 499 6.16 10.00 -14.87
CA LEU A 499 6.60 11.39 -14.75
C LEU A 499 7.87 11.43 -13.91
N LEU A 500 9.00 11.77 -14.52
CA LEU A 500 10.28 11.94 -13.84
C LEU A 500 10.60 13.43 -13.76
N VAL A 501 10.82 13.95 -12.56
CA VAL A 501 11.11 15.36 -12.32
C VAL A 501 12.38 15.48 -11.51
N ASN A 502 13.46 15.85 -12.20
CA ASN A 502 14.65 16.39 -11.57
C ASN A 502 14.41 17.88 -11.27
N THR A 503 14.54 18.29 -10.02
CA THR A 503 14.43 19.70 -9.62
C THR A 503 15.77 20.43 -9.68
N ALA A 504 16.89 19.73 -9.96
CA ALA A 504 18.22 20.28 -10.18
C ALA A 504 18.70 21.19 -9.04
N LYS A 505 18.66 20.68 -7.79
CA LYS A 505 18.97 21.46 -6.58
C LYS A 505 20.36 22.08 -6.59
N GLY A 506 21.34 21.43 -7.22
CA GLY A 506 22.70 21.94 -7.35
C GLY A 506 22.79 23.23 -8.18
N GLU A 507 21.98 23.34 -9.23
CA GLU A 507 22.01 24.43 -10.20
C GLU A 507 20.96 25.51 -9.91
N LEU A 508 19.80 25.11 -9.37
CA LEU A 508 18.66 26.01 -9.11
C LEU A 508 18.60 26.54 -7.67
N ALA A 509 19.37 25.98 -6.73
CA ALA A 509 19.32 26.34 -5.32
C ALA A 509 17.85 26.38 -4.81
N ASP A 510 17.39 27.49 -4.23
CA ASP A 510 16.02 27.60 -3.69
C ASP A 510 14.92 27.51 -4.75
N LEU A 511 15.23 27.84 -6.01
CA LEU A 511 14.27 27.70 -7.13
C LEU A 511 13.95 26.23 -7.45
N SER A 512 14.80 25.30 -7.03
CA SER A 512 14.53 23.85 -7.09
C SER A 512 13.27 23.50 -6.30
N ASN A 513 13.11 24.11 -5.11
CA ASN A 513 11.96 23.88 -4.24
C ASN A 513 10.68 24.41 -4.89
N VAL A 514 10.77 25.52 -5.63
CA VAL A 514 9.65 26.11 -6.38
C VAL A 514 9.15 25.15 -7.45
N LEU A 515 10.05 24.62 -8.27
CA LEU A 515 9.70 23.67 -9.32
C LEU A 515 9.07 22.41 -8.73
N GLY A 516 9.68 21.83 -7.69
CA GLY A 516 9.13 20.66 -7.01
C GLY A 516 7.74 20.91 -6.41
N LYS A 517 7.53 22.06 -5.77
CA LYS A 517 6.23 22.47 -5.20
C LYS A 517 5.15 22.63 -6.28
N PHE A 518 5.47 23.27 -7.41
CA PHE A 518 4.52 23.42 -8.50
C PHE A 518 4.04 22.06 -9.04
N VAL A 519 4.98 21.13 -9.26
CA VAL A 519 4.63 19.79 -9.74
C VAL A 519 3.81 19.03 -8.69
N LEU A 520 4.26 19.03 -7.43
CA LEU A 520 3.62 18.32 -6.33
C LEU A 520 2.17 18.80 -6.09
N LEU A 521 1.96 20.12 -6.00
CA LEU A 521 0.63 20.68 -5.75
C LEU A 521 -0.30 20.54 -6.97
N SER A 522 0.24 20.63 -8.18
CA SER A 522 -0.54 20.37 -9.41
C SER A 522 -0.99 18.91 -9.46
N MET A 523 -0.10 17.97 -9.13
CA MET A 523 -0.40 16.54 -9.01
C MET A 523 -1.44 16.28 -7.93
N GLN A 524 -1.29 16.86 -6.74
CA GLN A 524 -2.25 16.74 -5.64
C GLN A 524 -3.65 17.21 -6.05
N ASN A 525 -3.73 18.37 -6.72
CA ASN A 525 -5.00 18.89 -7.21
C ASN A 525 -5.66 17.98 -8.26
N ALA A 526 -4.87 17.37 -9.14
CA ALA A 526 -5.38 16.39 -10.10
C ALA A 526 -5.87 15.11 -9.41
N VAL A 527 -5.17 14.63 -8.37
CA VAL A 527 -5.61 13.50 -7.56
C VAL A 527 -6.97 13.75 -6.90
N PHE A 528 -7.22 14.95 -6.38
CA PHE A 528 -8.51 15.29 -5.76
C PHE A 528 -9.71 15.27 -6.73
N ARG A 529 -9.48 15.27 -8.05
CA ARG A 529 -10.53 15.18 -9.06
C ARG A 529 -10.82 13.74 -9.50
N ARG A 530 -10.02 12.77 -9.04
CA ARG A 530 -10.18 11.36 -9.40
C ARG A 530 -11.37 10.75 -8.68
N GLU A 531 -12.04 9.81 -9.35
CA GLU A 531 -13.10 9.03 -8.71
C GLU A 531 -12.50 8.09 -7.65
N PRO A 532 -12.96 8.16 -6.38
CA PRO A 532 -12.50 7.26 -5.32
C PRO A 532 -12.77 5.79 -5.66
N ASN A 533 -11.88 4.89 -5.22
CA ASN A 533 -11.94 3.43 -5.37
C ASN A 533 -11.93 2.87 -6.80
N VAL A 534 -12.40 3.61 -7.80
CA VAL A 534 -12.43 3.19 -9.21
C VAL A 534 -11.11 3.48 -9.93
N SER A 535 -10.45 4.56 -9.53
CA SER A 535 -9.20 5.01 -10.18
C SER A 535 -8.03 4.05 -9.90
N PRO A 536 -7.14 3.82 -10.88
CA PRO A 536 -5.98 2.94 -10.70
C PRO A 536 -4.98 3.54 -9.69
N TYR A 537 -4.14 2.68 -9.11
CA TYR A 537 -3.03 3.10 -8.29
C TYR A 537 -2.02 3.89 -9.12
N HIS A 538 -1.50 4.98 -8.54
CA HIS A 538 -0.41 5.76 -9.09
C HIS A 538 0.60 6.02 -7.99
N HIS A 539 1.85 5.59 -8.16
CA HIS A 539 2.85 5.72 -7.11
C HIS A 539 3.58 7.06 -7.23
N LEU A 540 3.38 7.95 -6.27
CA LEU A 540 4.14 9.20 -6.14
C LEU A 540 5.30 9.00 -5.15
N VAL A 541 6.52 9.15 -5.66
CA VAL A 541 7.76 9.10 -4.88
C VAL A 541 8.37 10.50 -4.85
N ILE A 542 8.59 11.01 -3.65
CA ILE A 542 9.20 12.33 -3.43
C ILE A 542 10.44 12.10 -2.57
N ASP A 543 11.61 12.28 -3.18
CA ASP A 543 12.87 12.29 -2.43
C ASP A 543 13.05 13.66 -1.76
N GLU A 544 13.65 13.70 -0.57
CA GLU A 544 13.80 14.94 0.22
C GLU A 544 12.49 15.74 0.38
N PHE A 545 11.38 15.07 0.72
CA PHE A 545 10.06 15.69 0.92
C PHE A 545 10.05 17.01 1.73
N PRO A 546 10.83 17.18 2.82
CA PRO A 546 10.86 18.44 3.57
C PRO A 546 11.22 19.69 2.73
N ASP A 547 11.93 19.53 1.60
CA ASP A 547 12.25 20.65 0.71
C ASP A 547 11.03 21.16 -0.07
N TYR A 548 10.04 20.28 -0.29
CA TYR A 548 8.85 20.57 -1.10
C TYR A 548 7.58 20.72 -0.25
N GLY A 549 7.53 20.08 0.92
CA GLY A 549 6.45 20.22 1.86
C GLY A 549 6.35 21.65 2.38
N MET A 550 5.13 22.17 2.48
CA MET A 550 4.86 23.35 3.31
C MET A 550 4.46 22.86 4.70
N PRO A 551 4.78 23.61 5.78
CA PRO A 551 4.09 23.40 7.05
C PRO A 551 2.60 23.56 6.77
N SER A 552 1.81 22.50 6.98
CA SER A 552 0.37 22.67 7.11
C SER A 552 0.15 23.58 8.31
N SER A 553 -0.38 24.78 8.05
CA SER A 553 -0.86 25.71 9.07
C SER A 553 -1.82 25.03 10.03
#